data_AF-A0A8J4VLX1-F1
#
_entry.id   AF-A0A8J4VLX1-F1
#
_cell.length_a   1.000
_cell.length_b   1.000
_cell.length_c   1.000
_cell.angle_alpha   90.00
_cell.angle_beta   90.00
_cell.angle_gamma   90.00
#
_symmetry.space_group_name_H-M   'P 1'
#
loop_
_entity.id
_entity.type
_entity.pdbx_description
1 polymer ?
#
loop_
_entity_poly.entity_id
_entity_poly.type
_entity_poly.pdbx_seq_one_letter_code
_entity_poly.pdbx_strand_id
1 'polypeptide(L)' 'MCDNSYPKTASWKEDKDCCSWDGVECDNATRHVIGLDLSCSWLNGSFPSNSSLFLLRHLRSLNLAVVFACFTRSF' A
#
# COMPACT_ATOMS: atom_id res chain seq x y z
N MET A 1 0.20 -18.57 -4.95
CA MET A 1 1.24 -17.85 -5.72
C MET A 1 0.63 -16.54 -6.20
N CYS A 2 1.42 -15.48 -6.36
CA CYS A 2 0.89 -14.19 -6.82
C CYS A 2 0.58 -14.26 -8.33
N ASP A 3 -0.67 -14.53 -8.70
CA ASP A 3 -1.07 -14.66 -10.12
C ASP A 3 -1.16 -13.30 -10.86
N ASN A 4 -1.20 -12.17 -10.13
CA ASN A 4 -1.21 -10.82 -10.69
C ASN A 4 -0.31 -9.90 -9.87
N SER A 5 0.97 -9.85 -10.23
CA SER A 5 1.96 -9.01 -9.56
C SER A 5 2.21 -7.75 -10.38
N TYR A 6 1.72 -6.62 -9.88
CA TYR A 6 1.89 -5.29 -10.48
C TYR A 6 1.97 -4.26 -9.36
N PRO A 7 2.53 -3.06 -9.59
CA PRO A 7 2.53 -2.01 -8.58
C PRO A 7 1.09 -1.51 -8.35
N LYS A 8 0.42 -1.98 -7.29
CA LYS A 8 -0.95 -1.53 -6.92
C LYS A 8 -1.02 -0.01 -6.72
N THR A 9 0.08 0.60 -6.28
CA THR A 9 0.24 2.05 -6.16
C THR A 9 0.13 2.80 -7.50
N ALA A 10 0.22 2.14 -8.65
CA ALA A 10 -0.04 2.76 -9.95
C ALA A 10 -1.51 3.20 -10.13
N SER A 11 -2.44 2.63 -9.35
CA SER A 11 -3.84 3.06 -9.33
C SER A 11 -4.08 4.31 -8.45
N TRP A 12 -3.10 4.67 -7.62
CA TRP A 12 -3.24 5.74 -6.64
C TRP A 12 -3.02 7.07 -7.34
N LYS A 13 -4.11 7.77 -7.58
CA LYS A 13 -4.06 9.11 -8.16
C LYS A 13 -4.75 10.09 -7.24
N GLU A 14 -4.14 11.25 -7.05
CA GLU A 14 -4.63 12.32 -6.17
C GLU A 14 -6.02 12.85 -6.58
N ASP A 15 -6.40 12.69 -7.86
CA ASP A 15 -7.70 13.07 -8.39
C ASP A 15 -8.81 12.05 -8.11
N LYS A 16 -8.50 10.88 -7.52
CA LYS A 16 -9.45 9.83 -7.18
C LYS A 16 -9.59 9.65 -5.67
N ASP A 17 -10.80 9.30 -5.24
CA ASP A 17 -11.06 8.87 -3.86
C ASP A 17 -10.14 7.69 -3.51
N CYS A 18 -9.37 7.83 -2.43
CA CYS A 18 -8.43 6.81 -1.97
C CYS A 18 -9.10 5.45 -1.67
N CYS A 19 -10.40 5.44 -1.37
CA CYS A 19 -11.15 4.20 -1.18
C CYS A 19 -11.40 3.42 -2.49
N SER A 20 -11.12 4.03 -3.64
CA SER A 20 -11.18 3.39 -4.96
C SER A 20 -9.84 2.86 -5.46
N TRP A 21 -8.77 3.06 -4.68
CA TRP A 21 -7.43 2.63 -5.04
C TRP A 21 -7.24 1.13 -4.80
N ASP A 22 -6.47 0.48 -5.67
CA ASP A 22 -6.16 -0.94 -5.52
C ASP A 22 -5.39 -1.18 -4.22
N GLY A 23 -5.87 -2.16 -3.46
CA GLY A 23 -5.28 -2.53 -2.17
C GLY A 23 -5.66 -1.59 -1.02
N VAL A 24 -6.55 -0.61 -1.20
CA VAL A 24 -7.06 0.20 -0.08
C VAL A 24 -8.41 -0.32 0.37
N GLU A 25 -8.58 -0.49 1.68
CA GLU A 25 -9.84 -0.83 2.32
C GLU A 25 -10.29 0.32 3.22
N CYS A 26 -11.52 0.77 3.01
CA CYS A 26 -12.14 1.85 3.78
C CYS A 26 -13.33 1.37 4.59
N ASP A 27 -13.53 2.00 5.74
CA ASP A 27 -14.74 1.87 6.54
C ASP A 27 -15.93 2.51 5.81
N ASN A 28 -17.02 1.75 5.66
CA ASN A 28 -18.17 2.18 4.86
C ASN A 28 -18.96 3.33 5.52
N ALA A 29 -18.89 3.49 6.83
CA ALA A 29 -19.63 4.52 7.57
C ALA A 29 -18.85 5.84 7.68
N THR A 30 -17.55 5.75 7.96
CA THR A 30 -16.69 6.90 8.23
C THR A 30 -15.81 7.31 7.06
N ARG A 31 -15.74 6.46 6.01
CA ARG A 31 -14.83 6.62 4.85
C ARG A 31 -13.35 6.69 5.22
N HIS A 32 -12.98 6.26 6.43
CA HIS A 32 -11.58 6.20 6.83
C HIS A 32 -10.91 4.97 6.25
N VAL A 33 -9.66 5.10 5.83
CA VAL A 33 -8.83 3.96 5.44
C VAL A 33 -8.53 3.12 6.68
N ILE A 34 -8.97 1.87 6.65
CA ILE A 34 -8.79 0.89 7.73
C ILE A 34 -7.88 -0.26 7.33
N GLY A 35 -7.64 -0.47 6.04
CA GLY A 35 -6.79 -1.54 5.55
C GLY A 35 -5.96 -1.12 4.35
N LEU A 36 -4.73 -1.63 4.28
CA LEU A 36 -3.85 -1.44 3.15
C LEU A 36 -3.17 -2.76 2.79
N ASP A 37 -3.49 -3.29 1.62
CA ASP A 37 -2.92 -4.51 1.06
C ASP A 37 -2.05 -4.22 -0.17
N LEU A 38 -0.76 -4.11 0.09
CA LEU A 38 0.28 -3.97 -0.91
C LEU A 38 0.98 -5.31 -1.20
N SER A 39 0.40 -6.44 -0.78
CA SER A 39 0.98 -7.74 -1.06
C SER A 39 1.11 -8.01 -2.55
N CYS A 40 2.13 -8.78 -2.94
CA CYS A 40 2.44 -9.10 -4.33
C CYS A 40 2.63 -7.85 -5.23
N SER A 41 2.87 -6.67 -4.64
CA SER A 41 3.12 -5.46 -5.40
C SER A 41 4.62 -5.36 -5.66
N TRP A 42 5.03 -5.11 -6.91
CA TRP A 42 6.43 -4.85 -7.29
C TRP A 42 6.91 -3.48 -6.77
N LEU A 43 6.70 -3.23 -5.48
CA LEU A 43 7.15 -2.03 -4.80
C LEU A 43 8.67 -2.11 -4.66
N ASN A 44 9.35 -1.28 -5.44
CA ASN A 44 10.79 -1.11 -5.39
C ASN A 44 11.11 0.20 -4.67
N GLY A 45 11.87 0.13 -3.57
CA GLY A 45 12.27 1.28 -2.75
C GLY A 45 11.90 1.14 -1.27
N SER A 46 12.45 2.01 -0.43
CA SER A 46 12.02 2.15 0.96
C SER A 46 10.80 3.03 1.06
N PHE A 47 9.86 2.68 1.95
CA PHE A 47 8.84 3.64 2.38
C PHE A 47 9.55 4.87 2.96
N PRO A 48 9.27 6.10 2.47
CA PRO A 48 9.84 7.29 3.07
C PRO A 48 9.53 7.29 4.57
N SER A 49 10.51 7.56 5.43
CA SER A 49 10.33 7.61 6.88
C SER A 49 9.32 8.69 7.32
N ASN A 50 9.07 9.68 6.46
CA ASN A 50 8.02 10.70 6.58
C ASN A 50 6.76 10.37 5.76
N SER A 51 6.46 9.09 5.54
CA SER A 51 5.27 8.71 4.78
C SER A 51 3.99 9.04 5.54
N SER A 52 3.03 9.62 4.83
CA SER A 52 1.65 9.85 5.27
C SER A 52 0.94 8.58 5.76
N LEU A 53 1.52 7.40 5.53
CA LEU A 53 1.14 6.13 6.15
C LEU A 53 1.02 6.21 7.67
N PHE A 54 1.94 6.90 8.35
CA PHE A 54 1.88 7.10 9.80
C PHE A 54 0.77 8.09 10.23
N LEU A 55 0.20 8.84 9.29
CA LEU A 55 -0.95 9.73 9.52
C LEU A 55 -2.30 9.00 9.42
N LEU A 56 -2.33 7.76 8.90
CA LEU A 56 -3.54 6.93 8.85
C LEU A 56 -3.83 6.35 10.25
N ARG A 57 -4.30 7.21 11.16
CA ARG A 57 -4.57 6.84 12.57
C ARG A 57 -5.64 5.76 12.74
N HIS A 58 -6.42 5.51 11.70
CA HIS A 58 -7.49 4.52 11.67
C HIS A 58 -7.10 3.22 10.98
N LEU A 59 -5.85 3.10 10.51
CA LEU A 59 -5.36 1.90 9.86
C LEU A 59 -5.31 0.75 10.88
N ARG A 60 -6.01 -0.35 10.58
CA ARG A 60 -6.08 -1.57 11.39
C ARG A 60 -5.32 -2.73 10.76
N SER A 61 -5.26 -2.77 9.43
CA SER A 61 -4.62 -3.84 8.67
C SER A 61 -3.59 -3.30 7.68
N LEU A 62 -2.39 -3.89 7.70
CA LEU A 62 -1.31 -3.57 6.76
C LEU A 62 -0.69 -4.88 6.27
N ASN A 63 -0.81 -5.16 4.99
CA ASN A 63 -0.20 -6.32 4.35
C ASN A 63 0.87 -5.89 3.34
N LEU A 64 2.11 -6.25 3.61
CA LEU A 64 3.30 -5.98 2.80
C LEU A 64 3.98 -7.28 2.32
N ALA A 65 3.27 -8.43 2.37
CA ALA A 65 3.86 -9.71 2.04
C ALA A 65 4.25 -9.80 0.55
N VAL A 66 5.38 -10.44 0.24
CA VAL A 66 5.79 -10.70 -1.16
C VAL A 66 5.95 -9.40 -1.98
N VAL A 67 6.35 -8.30 -1.34
CA VAL A 67 6.95 -7.16 -2.02
C VAL A 67 8.41 -7.52 -2.31
N PHE A 68 8.87 -7.34 -3.55
CA PHE A 68 10.29 -7.50 -3.87
C PHE A 68 11.06 -6.34 -3.21
N ALA A 69 11.45 -6.51 -1.95
CA ALA A 69 12.50 -5.68 -1.37
C ALA A 69 13.78 -6.04 -2.13
N CYS A 70 14.25 -5.15 -2.99
CA CYS A 70 15.64 -5.16 -3.40
C CYS A 70 16.46 -4.99 -2.11
N PHE A 71 16.86 -6.09 -1.46
CA PHE A 71 17.99 -6.05 -0.54
C PHE A 71 19.16 -5.66 -1.42
N THR A 72 19.46 -4.36 -1.48
CA THR A 72 20.80 -3.91 -1.82
C THR A 72 21.71 -4.57 -0.80
N ARG A 73 22.30 -5.69 -1.19
CA ARG A 73 23.49 -6.22 -0.54
C ARG A 73 24.55 -5.15 -0.76
N SER A 74 24.67 -4.24 0.18
CA SER A 74 25.88 -3.44 0.32
C SER A 74 27.01 -4.43 0.55
N PHE A 75 27.87 -4.60 -0.45
CA PHE A 75 29.19 -5.21 -0.28
C PHE A 75 30.08 -4.22 0.48
#